data_AF-A0A8J6VWK5-F1
#
_entry.id   AF-A0A8J6VWK5-F1
#
_cell.length_a   1.000
_cell.length_b   1.000
_cell.length_c   1.000
_cell.angle_alpha   90.00
_cell.angle_beta   90.00
_cell.angle_gamma   90.00
#
_symmetry.space_group_name_H-M   'P 1'
#
loop_
_entity.id
_entity.type
_entity.pdbx_description
1 polymer ?
#
loop_
_entity_poly.entity_id
_entity_poly.type
_entity_poly.pdbx_seq_one_letter_code
_entity_poly.pdbx_strand_id
1 'polypeptide(L)'
;MLTPSVEASATPLSRVEQPSSVEQRSPASTGNLLSPGQVAKLTKLPIPIVAPTYVPKGFRLISADGASVKYANGGDDTGYSIAYEGEDGTCFAIASSKDSPRKLKQIGEVESVVGAVKMYEETYEGRSSIQSFIPVKGNPVMISPVWQLNSATGSHEFCKALNRAEYERILKSMELVK
;
A
#
# COMPACT_ATOMS: atom_id res chain seq x y z
N MET A 1 62.72 -31.82 -43.95
CA MET A 1 62.39 -32.05 -42.53
C MET A 1 62.38 -30.70 -41.82
N LEU A 2 61.28 -30.41 -41.12
CA LEU A 2 61.11 -29.51 -39.97
C LEU A 2 61.29 -27.99 -40.16
N THR A 3 60.15 -27.30 -40.21
CA THR A 3 59.90 -25.95 -39.68
C THR A 3 60.01 -25.95 -38.13
N PRO A 4 60.22 -24.76 -37.52
CA PRO A 4 59.17 -24.20 -36.63
C PRO A 4 59.01 -22.67 -36.83
N SER A 5 57.79 -22.15 -37.00
CA SER A 5 56.78 -21.78 -35.98
C SER A 5 57.20 -20.61 -35.08
N VAL A 6 56.67 -19.43 -35.41
CA VAL A 6 56.76 -18.19 -34.63
C VAL A 6 55.61 -18.18 -33.61
N GLU A 7 55.96 -18.01 -32.34
CA GLU A 7 55.02 -17.88 -31.21
C GLU A 7 54.19 -16.60 -31.30
N ALA A 8 52.87 -16.76 -31.19
CA ALA A 8 51.92 -15.67 -31.00
C ALA A 8 51.81 -15.33 -29.50
N SER A 9 52.16 -14.11 -29.11
CA SER A 9 51.86 -13.57 -27.78
C SER A 9 50.38 -13.20 -27.70
N ALA A 10 49.63 -13.89 -26.83
CA ALA A 10 48.26 -13.58 -26.50
C ALA A 10 48.20 -12.52 -25.39
N THR A 11 47.60 -11.36 -25.71
CA THR A 11 47.24 -10.31 -24.75
C THR A 11 46.13 -10.81 -23.82
N PRO A 12 46.23 -10.61 -22.48
CA PRO A 12 45.13 -10.94 -21.59
C PRO A 12 43.99 -9.91 -21.73
N LEU A 13 42.78 -10.43 -21.95
CA LEU A 13 41.53 -9.66 -21.99
C LEU A 13 41.24 -9.02 -20.62
N SER A 14 40.97 -7.72 -20.65
CA SER A 14 40.50 -6.94 -19.51
C SER A 14 39.27 -7.58 -18.86
N ARG A 15 39.39 -7.81 -17.56
CA ARG A 15 38.34 -8.26 -16.66
C ARG A 15 37.24 -7.19 -16.61
N VAL A 16 36.04 -7.56 -17.06
CA VAL A 16 34.83 -6.76 -16.87
C VAL A 16 34.54 -6.71 -15.37
N GLU A 17 34.68 -5.55 -14.75
CA GLU A 17 34.18 -5.29 -13.41
C GLU A 17 32.65 -5.41 -13.43
N GLN A 18 32.13 -6.44 -12.76
CA GLN A 18 30.71 -6.56 -12.47
C GLN A 18 30.30 -5.35 -11.61
N PRO A 19 29.26 -4.59 -11.99
CA PRO A 19 28.69 -3.60 -11.08
C PRO A 19 28.14 -4.34 -9.87
N SER A 20 28.66 -3.95 -8.70
CA SER A 20 28.26 -4.44 -7.39
C SER A 20 26.75 -4.25 -7.21
N SER A 21 26.12 -5.31 -6.69
CA SER A 21 24.72 -5.40 -6.34
C SER A 21 24.20 -4.10 -5.75
N VAL A 22 23.21 -3.50 -6.41
CA VAL A 22 22.39 -2.44 -5.81
C VAL A 22 21.65 -3.08 -4.65
N GLU A 23 22.18 -2.91 -3.44
CA GLU A 23 21.50 -3.22 -2.20
C GLU A 23 20.18 -2.44 -2.22
N GLN A 24 19.07 -3.15 -2.50
CA GLN A 24 17.73 -2.60 -2.40
C GLN A 24 17.54 -2.18 -0.95
N ARG A 25 17.88 -0.92 -0.62
CA ARG A 25 17.49 -0.30 0.64
C ARG A 25 15.97 -0.42 0.72
N SER A 26 15.48 -1.30 1.58
CA SER A 26 14.09 -1.29 1.98
C SER A 26 13.73 0.15 2.35
N PRO A 27 12.60 0.69 1.84
CA PRO A 27 12.19 2.04 2.17
C PRO A 27 12.21 2.19 3.70
N ALA A 28 12.86 3.25 4.19
CA ALA A 28 12.96 3.51 5.62
C ALA A 28 11.54 3.50 6.23
N SER A 29 11.28 2.57 7.15
CA SER A 29 10.02 2.47 7.87
C SER A 29 9.82 3.73 8.70
N THR A 30 8.73 4.45 8.46
CA THR A 30 8.32 5.63 9.24
C THR A 30 7.26 5.26 10.27
N GLY A 31 6.78 4.02 10.26
CA GLY A 31 5.64 3.56 11.06
C GLY A 31 4.29 4.00 10.48
N ASN A 32 3.22 3.55 11.14
CA ASN A 32 1.82 3.79 10.76
C ASN A 32 1.21 5.06 11.40
N LEU A 33 1.98 5.82 12.20
CA LEU A 33 1.53 7.01 12.93
C LEU A 33 0.36 6.79 13.92
N LEU A 34 -0.08 5.56 14.16
CA LEU A 34 -1.13 5.26 15.13
C LEU A 34 -0.58 5.40 16.55
N SER A 35 -1.31 6.10 17.41
CA SER A 35 -1.02 6.13 18.83
C SER A 35 -1.28 4.76 19.49
N PRO A 36 -0.64 4.44 20.64
CA PRO A 36 -0.91 3.19 21.36
C PRO A 36 -2.40 3.00 21.70
N GLY A 37 -3.12 4.08 22.01
CA GLY A 37 -4.55 4.03 22.27
C GLY A 37 -5.39 3.68 21.03
N GLN A 38 -5.00 4.19 19.85
CA GLN A 38 -5.66 3.84 18.58
C GLN A 38 -5.38 2.39 18.19
N VAL A 39 -4.13 1.93 18.35
CA VAL A 39 -3.77 0.51 18.15
C VAL A 39 -4.65 -0.37 19.05
N ALA A 40 -4.69 -0.09 20.35
CA ALA A 40 -5.49 -0.87 21.30
C ALA A 40 -7.01 -0.81 21.05
N LYS A 41 -7.53 0.27 20.45
CA LYS A 41 -8.94 0.38 20.06
C LYS A 41 -9.22 -0.48 18.82
N LEU A 42 -8.38 -0.38 17.80
CA LEU A 42 -8.55 -1.07 16.52
C LEU A 42 -8.34 -2.59 16.67
N THR A 43 -7.33 -3.04 17.41
CA THR A 43 -7.03 -4.47 17.58
C THR A 43 -8.04 -5.22 18.47
N LYS A 44 -8.95 -4.51 19.13
CA LYS A 44 -10.11 -5.12 19.83
C LYS A 44 -11.24 -5.51 18.87
N LEU A 45 -11.23 -5.05 17.63
CA LEU A 45 -12.23 -5.42 16.65
C LEU A 45 -12.06 -6.90 16.26
N PRO A 46 -13.16 -7.64 16.00
CA PRO A 46 -13.11 -9.06 15.62
C PRO A 46 -12.69 -9.27 14.15
N ILE A 47 -11.89 -8.37 13.60
CA ILE A 47 -11.40 -8.38 12.22
C ILE A 47 -9.92 -8.00 12.18
N PRO A 48 -9.14 -8.52 11.21
CA PRO A 48 -7.76 -8.11 11.05
C PRO A 48 -7.66 -6.65 10.61
N ILE A 49 -6.72 -5.92 11.22
CA ILE A 49 -6.45 -4.50 10.93
C ILE A 49 -5.15 -4.42 10.13
N VAL A 50 -5.19 -3.69 9.01
CA VAL A 50 -4.03 -3.45 8.15
C VAL A 50 -3.68 -1.97 8.19
N ALA A 51 -2.39 -1.67 8.29
CA ALA A 51 -1.85 -0.32 8.20
C ALA A 51 -0.47 -0.36 7.52
N PRO A 52 0.00 0.76 6.94
CA PRO A 52 1.30 0.80 6.30
C PRO A 52 2.40 0.94 7.34
N THR A 53 3.56 0.31 7.11
CA THR A 53 4.79 0.63 7.85
C THR A 53 5.58 1.79 7.24
N TYR A 54 5.17 2.23 6.05
CA TYR A 54 5.70 3.41 5.37
C TYR A 54 4.59 4.44 5.12
N VAL A 55 4.79 5.63 5.67
CA VAL A 55 3.96 6.82 5.47
C VAL A 55 4.88 7.91 4.90
N PRO A 56 4.55 8.52 3.74
CA PRO A 56 5.43 9.50 3.12
C PRO A 56 5.76 10.67 4.05
N LYS A 57 6.95 11.25 3.90
CA LYS A 57 7.34 12.43 4.69
C LYS A 57 6.34 13.56 4.47
N GLY A 58 5.96 14.24 5.56
CA GLY A 58 4.98 15.33 5.53
C GLY A 58 3.52 14.87 5.59
N PHE A 59 3.26 13.55 5.63
CA PHE A 59 1.94 13.03 5.95
C PHE A 59 1.71 12.99 7.46
N ARG A 60 0.47 13.26 7.85
CA ARG A 60 -0.04 13.12 9.21
C ARG A 60 -1.25 12.20 9.23
N LEU A 61 -1.50 11.60 10.38
CA LEU A 61 -2.73 10.86 10.63
C LEU A 61 -3.90 11.85 10.83
N ILE A 62 -5.00 11.64 10.11
CA ILE A 62 -6.23 12.45 10.20
C ILE A 62 -7.27 11.77 11.07
N SER A 63 -7.50 10.48 10.83
CA SER A 63 -8.45 9.67 11.59
C SER A 63 -8.01 8.22 11.62
N ALA A 64 -8.41 7.52 12.67
CA ALA A 64 -8.22 6.09 12.84
C ALA A 64 -9.35 5.57 13.72
N ASP A 65 -10.41 5.11 13.07
CA ASP A 65 -11.67 4.77 13.70
C ASP A 65 -12.14 3.38 13.32
N GLY A 66 -12.95 2.80 14.18
CA GLY A 66 -13.52 1.49 13.93
C GLY A 66 -14.62 1.17 14.92
N ALA A 67 -15.56 0.36 14.46
CA ALA A 67 -16.74 -0.04 15.18
C ALA A 67 -17.07 -1.50 14.87
N SER A 68 -17.71 -2.18 15.83
CA SER A 68 -18.26 -3.51 15.64
C SER A 68 -19.74 -3.46 15.98
N VAL A 69 -20.59 -3.66 14.96
CA VAL A 69 -22.04 -3.64 15.11
C VAL A 69 -22.58 -4.96 14.57
N LYS A 70 -23.16 -5.77 15.44
CA LYS A 70 -23.86 -7.00 15.07
C LYS A 70 -25.35 -6.78 15.23
N TYR A 71 -26.09 -7.05 14.17
CA TYR A 71 -27.54 -6.91 14.15
C TYR A 71 -28.22 -8.24 14.49
N ALA A 72 -29.43 -8.15 15.05
CA ALA A 72 -30.23 -9.33 15.41
C ALA A 72 -30.57 -10.22 14.20
N ASN A 73 -30.57 -9.67 12.99
CA ASN A 73 -30.80 -10.43 11.75
C ASN A 73 -29.54 -11.15 11.23
N GLY A 74 -28.45 -11.15 11.99
CA GLY A 74 -27.17 -11.77 11.59
C GLY A 74 -26.28 -10.89 10.72
N GLY A 75 -26.68 -9.65 10.42
CA GLY A 75 -25.79 -8.67 9.78
C GLY A 75 -24.62 -8.30 10.69
N ASP A 76 -23.45 -8.06 10.10
CA ASP A 76 -22.25 -7.66 10.82
C ASP A 76 -21.61 -6.45 10.12
N ASP A 77 -21.79 -5.24 10.66
CA ASP A 77 -21.18 -3.99 10.21
C ASP A 77 -19.89 -3.65 10.96
N THR A 78 -19.13 -4.67 11.35
CA THR A 78 -17.78 -4.45 11.84
C THR A 78 -16.89 -3.90 10.72
N GLY A 79 -16.18 -2.82 11.01
CA GLY A 79 -15.24 -2.18 10.08
C GLY A 79 -14.33 -1.17 10.76
N TYR A 80 -13.29 -0.76 10.03
CA TYR A 80 -12.41 0.33 10.42
C TYR A 80 -12.06 1.22 9.22
N SER A 81 -11.58 2.43 9.52
CA SER A 81 -10.97 3.35 8.56
C SER A 81 -9.76 4.06 9.17
N ILE A 82 -8.75 4.31 8.36
CA ILE A 82 -7.55 5.07 8.71
C ILE A 82 -7.26 6.04 7.56
N ALA A 83 -7.13 7.32 7.84
CA ALA A 83 -6.88 8.35 6.84
C ALA A 83 -5.61 9.14 7.14
N TYR A 84 -4.85 9.44 6.09
CA TYR A 84 -3.61 10.20 6.14
C TYR A 84 -3.65 11.32 5.10
N GLU A 85 -3.09 12.48 5.46
CA GLU A 85 -3.03 13.66 4.59
C GLU A 85 -1.63 14.26 4.62
N GLY A 86 -1.12 14.62 3.44
CA GLY A 86 0.12 15.35 3.24
C GLY A 86 -0.10 16.87 3.25
N GLU A 87 0.96 17.61 3.58
CA GLU A 87 0.97 19.08 3.59
C GLU A 87 0.55 19.73 2.26
N ASP A 88 0.70 19.02 1.13
CA ASP A 88 0.33 19.51 -0.20
C ASP A 88 -1.11 19.15 -0.62
N GLY A 89 -1.93 18.70 0.33
CA GLY A 89 -3.32 18.29 0.10
C GLY A 89 -3.46 16.93 -0.58
N THR A 90 -2.37 16.14 -0.67
CA THR A 90 -2.47 14.73 -1.03
C THR A 90 -3.01 13.91 0.12
N CYS A 91 -3.73 12.82 -0.16
CA CYS A 91 -4.20 11.94 0.91
C CYS A 91 -4.22 10.48 0.48
N PHE A 92 -4.34 9.59 1.46
CA PHE A 92 -4.80 8.24 1.23
C PHE A 92 -5.55 7.71 2.44
N ALA A 93 -6.50 6.81 2.19
CA ALA A 93 -7.30 6.16 3.21
C ALA A 93 -7.27 4.65 3.03
N ILE A 94 -7.41 3.95 4.15
CA ILE A 94 -7.45 2.49 4.27
C ILE A 94 -8.74 2.18 4.99
N ALA A 95 -9.55 1.27 4.47
CA ALA A 95 -10.81 0.90 5.09
C ALA A 95 -11.12 -0.59 4.93
N SER A 96 -11.83 -1.13 5.91
CA SER A 96 -12.59 -2.38 5.73
C SER A 96 -13.54 -2.24 4.55
N SER A 97 -13.52 -3.21 3.64
CA SER A 97 -14.42 -3.28 2.51
C SER A 97 -15.12 -4.63 2.47
N LYS A 98 -16.45 -4.61 2.46
CA LYS A 98 -17.26 -5.78 2.08
C LYS A 98 -17.44 -5.86 0.57
N ASP A 99 -17.15 -4.76 -0.12
CA ASP A 99 -17.24 -4.66 -1.55
C ASP A 99 -16.04 -5.31 -2.22
N SER A 100 -16.33 -5.99 -3.32
CA SER A 100 -15.35 -6.54 -4.25
C SER A 100 -15.13 -5.53 -5.38
N PRO A 101 -13.95 -5.50 -6.02
CA PRO A 101 -13.65 -4.62 -7.17
C PRO A 101 -14.45 -4.95 -8.45
N ARG A 102 -15.69 -5.45 -8.32
CA ARG A 102 -16.54 -5.90 -9.42
C ARG A 102 -16.66 -4.78 -10.43
N LYS A 103 -16.38 -5.10 -11.69
CA LYS A 103 -16.43 -4.19 -12.85
C LYS A 103 -15.33 -3.12 -12.89
N LEU A 104 -14.35 -3.15 -11.98
CA LEU A 104 -13.15 -2.34 -12.10
C LEU A 104 -12.10 -3.06 -12.96
N LYS A 105 -11.32 -2.28 -13.72
CA LYS A 105 -10.24 -2.81 -14.57
C LYS A 105 -8.97 -2.94 -13.73
N GLN A 106 -8.46 -4.16 -13.56
CA GLN A 106 -7.16 -4.34 -12.90
C GLN A 106 -6.04 -3.74 -13.77
N ILE A 107 -5.21 -2.89 -13.17
CA ILE A 107 -4.11 -2.18 -13.84
C ILE A 107 -2.73 -2.55 -13.29
N GLY A 108 -2.69 -3.36 -12.23
CA GLY A 108 -1.46 -3.88 -11.68
C GLY A 108 -1.66 -4.64 -10.38
N GLU A 109 -0.54 -5.05 -9.80
CA GLU A 109 -0.46 -5.78 -8.55
C GLU A 109 0.89 -5.50 -7.90
N VAL A 110 0.93 -5.41 -6.58
CA VAL A 110 2.16 -5.32 -5.80
C VAL A 110 2.12 -6.31 -4.64
N GLU A 111 3.26 -6.91 -4.31
CA GLU A 111 3.38 -7.78 -3.15
C GLU A 111 3.59 -6.95 -1.87
N SER A 112 2.86 -7.30 -0.82
CA SER A 112 3.00 -6.76 0.53
C SER A 112 3.19 -7.88 1.55
N VAL A 113 3.50 -7.54 2.81
CA VAL A 113 3.65 -8.53 3.88
C VAL A 113 2.34 -9.29 4.14
N VAL A 114 1.20 -8.67 3.86
CA VAL A 114 -0.14 -9.27 4.03
C VAL A 114 -0.67 -9.96 2.76
N GLY A 115 0.16 -10.02 1.70
CA GLY A 115 -0.13 -10.69 0.43
C GLY A 115 -0.24 -9.73 -0.76
N ALA A 116 -0.68 -10.28 -1.89
CA ALA A 116 -0.84 -9.53 -3.13
C ALA A 116 -1.92 -8.44 -3.01
N VAL A 117 -1.53 -7.20 -3.34
CA VAL A 117 -2.39 -6.02 -3.37
C VAL A 117 -2.71 -5.69 -4.81
N LYS A 118 -3.97 -5.85 -5.20
CA LYS A 118 -4.42 -5.63 -6.57
C LYS A 118 -4.84 -4.18 -6.76
N MET A 119 -4.35 -3.55 -7.84
CA MET A 119 -4.68 -2.17 -8.19
C MET A 119 -5.67 -2.14 -9.34
N TYR A 120 -6.69 -1.29 -9.22
CA TYR A 120 -7.78 -1.16 -10.17
C TYR A 120 -7.96 0.30 -10.57
N GLU A 121 -8.32 0.52 -11.82
CA GLU A 121 -8.79 1.81 -12.31
C GLU A 121 -10.28 1.95 -11.98
N GLU A 122 -10.63 3.06 -11.35
CA GLU A 122 -11.99 3.44 -10.99
C GLU A 122 -12.29 4.84 -11.53
N THR A 123 -13.45 5.00 -12.17
CA THR A 123 -13.99 6.32 -12.50
C THR A 123 -15.06 6.68 -11.48
N TYR A 124 -14.77 7.64 -10.61
CA TYR A 124 -15.68 8.13 -9.60
C TYR A 124 -15.97 9.62 -9.86
N GLU A 125 -17.25 9.97 -9.99
CA GLU A 125 -17.70 11.33 -10.35
C GLU A 125 -16.98 11.94 -11.59
N GLY A 126 -16.71 11.10 -12.61
CA GLY A 126 -16.04 11.51 -13.84
C GLY A 126 -14.52 11.71 -13.72
N ARG A 127 -13.92 11.37 -12.57
CA ARG A 127 -12.47 11.40 -12.34
C ARG A 127 -11.91 9.98 -12.32
N SER A 128 -10.88 9.73 -13.13
CA SER A 128 -10.13 8.47 -13.04
C SER A 128 -9.24 8.48 -11.80
N SER A 129 -9.25 7.36 -11.07
CA SER A 129 -8.49 7.13 -9.86
C SER A 129 -8.03 5.68 -9.79
N ILE A 130 -7.08 5.42 -8.89
CA ILE A 130 -6.62 4.06 -8.61
C ILE A 130 -7.20 3.67 -7.26
N GLN A 131 -7.84 2.52 -7.18
CA GLN A 131 -8.24 1.90 -5.91
C GLN A 131 -7.49 0.57 -5.76
N SER A 132 -7.21 0.15 -4.54
CA SER A 132 -6.48 -1.10 -4.31
C SER A 132 -7.13 -1.97 -3.27
N PHE A 133 -7.02 -3.28 -3.46
CA PHE A 133 -7.67 -4.27 -2.62
C PHE A 133 -6.66 -5.29 -2.11
N ILE A 134 -6.73 -5.55 -0.80
CA ILE A 134 -5.99 -6.63 -0.13
C ILE A 134 -7.00 -7.69 0.30
N PRO A 135 -6.91 -8.93 -0.19
CA PRO A 135 -7.83 -10.00 0.14
C PRO A 135 -7.47 -10.62 1.52
N VAL A 136 -7.59 -9.84 2.59
CA VAL A 136 -7.37 -10.36 3.95
C VAL A 136 -8.59 -11.19 4.37
N LYS A 137 -8.35 -12.45 4.77
CA LYS A 137 -9.42 -13.37 5.17
C LYS A 137 -10.24 -12.77 6.31
N GLY A 138 -11.56 -12.69 6.11
CA GLY A 138 -12.50 -12.16 7.11
C GLY A 138 -12.65 -10.64 7.08
N ASN A 139 -11.81 -9.91 6.34
CA ASN A 139 -11.93 -8.45 6.19
C ASN A 139 -11.13 -7.97 4.97
N PRO A 140 -11.68 -8.05 3.75
CA PRO A 140 -11.04 -7.42 2.60
C PRO A 140 -10.78 -5.95 2.89
N VAL A 141 -9.60 -5.47 2.52
CA VAL A 141 -9.19 -4.09 2.79
C VAL A 141 -9.11 -3.33 1.49
N MET A 142 -9.69 -2.13 1.47
CA MET A 142 -9.60 -1.19 0.37
C MET A 142 -8.63 -0.07 0.74
N ILE A 143 -7.81 0.36 -0.22
CA ILE A 143 -6.95 1.52 -0.12
C ILE A 143 -7.31 2.48 -1.25
N SER A 144 -7.52 3.75 -0.91
CA SER A 144 -7.83 4.84 -1.84
C SER A 144 -6.82 5.98 -1.68
N PRO A 145 -6.18 6.48 -2.75
CA PRO A 145 -5.27 7.61 -2.74
C PRO A 145 -5.94 8.95 -3.14
N VAL A 146 -7.27 8.98 -3.26
CA VAL A 146 -7.99 10.14 -3.84
C VAL A 146 -9.15 10.64 -3.00
N TRP A 147 -9.56 9.89 -1.97
CA TRP A 147 -10.58 10.33 -1.05
C TRP A 147 -10.37 9.76 0.35
N GLN A 148 -10.91 10.47 1.32
CA GLN A 148 -10.99 10.07 2.72
C GLN A 148 -12.39 10.31 3.26
N LEU A 149 -12.79 9.56 4.30
CA LEU A 149 -14.05 9.81 4.99
C LEU A 149 -13.86 10.98 5.97
N ASN A 150 -14.60 12.07 5.77
CA ASN A 150 -14.68 13.14 6.75
C ASN A 150 -15.56 12.66 7.91
N SER A 151 -14.96 12.54 9.10
CA SER A 151 -15.65 12.06 10.30
C SER A 151 -16.68 13.04 10.87
N ALA A 152 -16.56 14.34 10.58
CA ALA A 152 -17.50 15.36 11.01
C ALA A 152 -18.79 15.38 10.17
N THR A 153 -18.69 15.12 8.87
CA THR A 153 -19.84 15.15 7.93
C THR A 153 -20.32 13.77 7.53
N GLY A 154 -19.51 12.72 7.73
CA GLY A 154 -19.75 11.39 7.19
C GLY A 154 -19.64 11.30 5.67
N SER A 155 -19.15 12.34 5.00
CA SER A 155 -19.02 12.39 3.54
C SER A 155 -17.60 12.04 3.07
N HIS A 156 -17.48 11.53 1.85
CA HIS A 156 -16.18 11.41 1.20
C HIS A 156 -15.67 12.79 0.78
N GLU A 157 -14.43 13.09 1.13
CA GLU A 157 -13.71 14.27 0.67
C GLU A 157 -12.62 13.88 -0.31
N PHE A 158 -12.61 14.51 -1.47
CA PHE A 158 -11.57 14.31 -2.45
C PHE A 158 -10.31 15.08 -2.08
N CYS A 159 -9.18 14.45 -2.30
CA CYS A 159 -7.86 15.05 -2.13
C CYS A 159 -7.05 14.91 -3.42
N LYS A 160 -5.87 15.55 -3.43
CA LYS A 160 -4.93 15.40 -4.53
C LYS A 160 -4.41 13.96 -4.55
N ALA A 161 -4.41 13.34 -5.72
CA ALA A 161 -3.91 11.97 -5.85
C ALA A 161 -2.40 11.90 -5.54
N LEU A 162 -1.99 10.86 -4.80
CA LEU A 162 -0.59 10.46 -4.75
C LEU A 162 -0.09 10.09 -6.15
N ASN A 163 1.19 10.38 -6.42
CA ASN A 163 1.83 9.81 -7.60
C ASN A 163 1.92 8.28 -7.48
N ARG A 164 1.89 7.59 -8.62
CA ARG A 164 1.84 6.12 -8.65
C ARG A 164 3.00 5.45 -7.91
N ALA A 165 4.22 5.94 -8.07
CA ALA A 165 5.39 5.33 -7.45
C ALA A 165 5.32 5.41 -5.91
N GLU A 166 4.88 6.54 -5.37
CA GLU A 166 4.71 6.73 -3.94
C GLU A 166 3.55 5.89 -3.40
N TYR A 167 2.45 5.81 -4.14
CA TYR A 167 1.33 4.95 -3.81
C TYR A 167 1.73 3.46 -3.75
N GLU A 168 2.46 2.96 -4.75
CA GLU A 168 2.97 1.58 -4.74
C GLU A 168 3.91 1.30 -3.56
N ARG A 169 4.69 2.29 -3.09
CA ARG A 169 5.53 2.14 -1.89
C ARG A 169 4.70 1.99 -0.62
N ILE A 170 3.62 2.75 -0.49
CA ILE A 170 2.64 2.60 0.61
C ILE A 170 2.05 1.18 0.56
N LEU A 171 1.54 0.75 -0.59
CA LEU A 171 0.92 -0.57 -0.75
C LEU A 171 1.88 -1.73 -0.39
N LYS A 172 3.15 -1.65 -0.80
CA LYS A 172 4.18 -2.66 -0.45
C LYS A 172 4.47 -2.74 1.05
N SER A 173 4.22 -1.66 1.78
CA SER A 173 4.49 -1.57 3.23
C SER A 173 3.33 -2.05 4.11
N MET A 174 2.25 -2.57 3.52
CA MET A 174 1.06 -2.96 4.28
C MET A 174 1.33 -4.17 5.18
N GLU A 175 1.00 -4.02 6.46
CA GLU A 175 1.21 -5.01 7.51
C GLU A 175 -0.01 -5.13 8.43
N LEU A 176 -0.15 -6.28 9.09
CA LEU A 176 -1.13 -6.45 10.16
C LEU A 176 -0.70 -5.65 11.39
N VAL A 177 -1.62 -4.84 11.92
CA VAL A 177 -1.44 -4.18 13.20
C VAL A 177 -1.58 -5.21 14.33
N LYS A 178 -0.63 -5.22 15.26
CA LYS A 178 -0.56 -6.14 16.41
C LYS A 178 -0.62 -5.37 17.72
#